data_AF-A0A9X0RTL1-F1
#
_entry.id   AF-A0A9X0RTL1-F1
#
_cell.length_a   1.000
_cell.length_b   1.000
_cell.length_c   1.000
_cell.angle_alpha   90.00
_cell.angle_beta   90.00
_cell.angle_gamma   90.00
#
_symmetry.space_group_name_H-M   'P 1'
#
loop_
_entity.id
_entity.type
_entity.pdbx_description
1 polymer ?
#
loop_
_entity_poly.entity_id
_entity_poly.type
_entity_poly.pdbx_seq_one_letter_code
_entity_poly.pdbx_strand_id
1 'polypeptide(L)'
;MMTEVPDVEINIDVKKPRSVDTDISVDVDISINGADFIPFTAMPGDSAGHEIYLKALNGDYGKITLSPGPDYLWSGRKWVANQITDSVNEPELIKQQRLAEASAAIAPLQDAVDLGMATDAEIAMLQAWKTYRVLLNRVDISKPVWPEVPGVA
;
A
#
# COMPACT_ATOMS: atom_id res chain seq x y z
N MET A 1 -38.91 -44.39 2.94
CA MET A 1 -38.55 -43.84 1.61
C MET A 1 -37.39 -42.90 1.84
N MET A 2 -36.15 -43.31 1.53
CA MET A 2 -35.02 -42.38 1.49
C MET A 2 -35.18 -41.58 0.20
N THR A 3 -35.44 -40.28 0.32
CA THR A 3 -35.34 -39.36 -0.80
C THR A 3 -33.87 -39.18 -1.13
N GLU A 4 -33.44 -39.67 -2.29
CA GLU A 4 -32.14 -39.32 -2.86
C GLU A 4 -32.09 -37.79 -3.02
N VAL A 5 -31.09 -37.16 -2.41
CA VAL A 5 -30.83 -35.73 -2.58
C VAL A 5 -30.13 -35.60 -3.93
N PRO A 6 -30.65 -34.82 -4.89
CA PRO A 6 -30.00 -34.70 -6.19
C PRO A 6 -28.62 -34.06 -6.02
N ASP A 7 -27.60 -34.70 -6.58
CA ASP A 7 -26.26 -34.11 -6.71
C ASP A 7 -26.40 -32.82 -7.53
N VAL A 8 -26.12 -31.68 -6.90
CA VAL A 8 -26.05 -30.40 -7.60
C VAL A 8 -24.66 -30.33 -8.22
N GLU A 9 -24.55 -30.66 -9.51
CA GLU A 9 -23.33 -30.41 -10.28
C GLU A 9 -23.12 -28.90 -10.39
N ILE A 10 -22.06 -28.40 -9.74
CA ILE A 10 -21.63 -27.00 -9.88
C ILE A 10 -20.74 -26.94 -11.12
N ASN A 11 -21.22 -26.29 -12.18
CA ASN A 11 -20.40 -26.03 -13.37
C ASN A 11 -19.62 -24.72 -13.19
N ILE A 12 -18.30 -24.78 -13.35
CA ILE A 12 -17.41 -23.61 -13.21
C ILE A 12 -16.64 -23.41 -14.51
N ASP A 13 -16.91 -22.28 -15.17
CA ASP A 13 -16.16 -21.82 -16.34
C ASP A 13 -15.06 -20.85 -15.90
N VAL A 14 -13.83 -21.08 -16.36
CA VAL A 14 -12.65 -20.26 -15.99
C VAL A 14 -12.00 -19.71 -17.26
N LYS A 15 -11.72 -18.39 -17.30
CA LYS A 15 -11.12 -17.72 -18.47
C LYS A 15 -10.16 -16.60 -18.05
N LYS A 16 -9.37 -16.15 -19.03
CA LYS A 16 -8.41 -15.03 -18.92
C LYS A 16 -7.47 -15.14 -17.70
N PRO A 17 -6.70 -16.24 -17.59
CA PRO A 17 -5.72 -16.36 -16.54
C PRO A 17 -4.64 -15.28 -16.70
N ARG A 18 -4.33 -14.61 -15.60
CA ARG A 18 -3.39 -13.49 -15.54
C ARG A 18 -2.72 -13.46 -14.17
N SER A 19 -1.50 -12.96 -14.09
CA SER A 19 -0.79 -12.89 -12.82
C SER A 19 0.28 -11.80 -12.84
N VAL A 20 0.51 -11.17 -11.68
CA VAL A 20 1.69 -10.32 -11.45
C VAL A 20 2.90 -11.19 -11.08
N ASP A 21 2.67 -12.21 -10.25
CA ASP A 21 3.66 -13.20 -9.83
C ASP A 21 2.98 -14.56 -9.66
N THR A 22 3.33 -15.50 -10.53
CA THR A 22 2.72 -16.83 -10.56
C THR A 22 3.07 -17.69 -9.37
N ASP A 23 4.09 -17.35 -8.58
CA ASP A 23 4.42 -18.06 -7.35
C ASP A 23 3.53 -17.62 -6.18
N ILE A 24 2.87 -16.45 -6.30
CA ILE A 24 1.99 -15.87 -5.28
C ILE A 24 0.52 -16.16 -5.60
N SER A 25 0.08 -15.88 -6.82
CA SER A 25 -1.33 -16.03 -7.20
C SER A 25 -1.54 -16.06 -8.71
N VAL A 26 -2.71 -16.53 -9.13
CA VAL A 26 -3.22 -16.37 -10.50
C VAL A 26 -4.63 -15.82 -10.43
N ASP A 27 -4.85 -14.66 -11.03
CA ASP A 27 -6.18 -14.09 -11.22
C ASP A 27 -6.84 -14.71 -12.45
N VAL A 28 -8.13 -15.02 -12.32
CA VAL A 28 -8.96 -15.55 -13.39
C VAL A 28 -10.33 -14.87 -13.38
N ASP A 29 -11.05 -14.96 -14.49
CA ASP A 29 -12.48 -14.66 -14.52
C ASP A 29 -13.23 -16.00 -14.39
N ILE A 30 -14.07 -16.16 -13.35
CA ILE A 30 -14.88 -17.36 -13.13
C ILE A 30 -16.37 -17.10 -13.33
N SER A 31 -17.08 -18.06 -13.89
CA SER A 31 -18.54 -18.08 -14.00
C SER A 31 -19.06 -19.37 -13.38
N ILE A 32 -20.02 -19.25 -12.47
CA ILE A 32 -20.62 -20.40 -11.77
C ILE A 32 -22.02 -20.60 -12.32
N ASN A 33 -22.33 -21.81 -12.81
CA ASN A 33 -23.64 -22.19 -13.35
C ASN A 33 -24.16 -21.24 -14.44
N GLY A 34 -23.25 -20.72 -15.27
CA GLY A 34 -23.58 -19.80 -16.36
C GLY A 34 -23.94 -18.37 -15.92
N ALA A 35 -23.61 -17.99 -14.68
CA ALA A 35 -23.71 -16.61 -14.21
C ALA A 35 -22.67 -15.68 -14.88
N ASP A 36 -22.74 -14.40 -14.56
CA ASP A 36 -21.76 -13.42 -15.04
C ASP A 36 -20.35 -13.76 -14.55
N PHE A 37 -19.36 -13.51 -15.41
CA PHE A 37 -17.95 -13.69 -15.06
C PHE A 37 -17.52 -12.66 -14.02
N ILE A 38 -17.03 -13.15 -12.89
CA ILE A 38 -16.46 -12.33 -11.81
C ILE A 38 -14.96 -12.58 -11.70
N PRO A 39 -14.17 -11.56 -11.31
CA PRO A 39 -12.76 -11.76 -11.02
C PRO A 39 -12.59 -12.59 -9.75
N PHE A 40 -11.68 -13.56 -9.80
CA PHE A 40 -11.31 -14.41 -8.67
C PHE A 40 -9.78 -14.57 -8.64
N THR A 41 -9.20 -14.42 -7.45
CA THR A 41 -7.77 -14.62 -7.22
C THR A 41 -7.56 -16.00 -6.64
N ALA A 42 -6.87 -16.87 -7.38
CA ALA A 42 -6.53 -18.23 -6.97
C ALA A 42 -5.10 -18.27 -6.42
N MET A 43 -4.93 -18.79 -5.19
CA MET A 43 -3.64 -18.88 -4.51
C MET A 43 -3.25 -20.34 -4.27
N PRO A 44 -1.94 -20.64 -4.14
CA PRO A 44 -1.47 -21.98 -3.81
C PRO A 44 -1.95 -22.46 -2.44
N GLY A 45 -2.32 -21.56 -1.52
CA GLY A 45 -2.81 -21.90 -0.18
C GLY A 45 -4.34 -22.04 -0.04
N ASP A 46 -5.12 -21.77 -1.10
CA ASP A 46 -6.57 -21.71 -0.98
C ASP A 46 -7.22 -23.11 -0.95
N SER A 47 -8.27 -23.31 -0.15
CA SER A 47 -9.01 -24.58 -0.18
C SER A 47 -9.79 -24.77 -1.49
N ALA A 48 -10.42 -23.72 -2.01
CA ALA A 48 -11.19 -23.75 -3.25
C ALA A 48 -10.41 -23.24 -4.48
N GLY A 49 -9.50 -22.28 -4.27
CA GLY A 49 -8.70 -21.66 -5.33
C GLY A 49 -7.49 -22.49 -5.75
N HIS A 50 -7.00 -23.42 -4.93
CA HIS A 50 -5.76 -24.17 -5.22
C HIS A 50 -5.85 -25.01 -6.49
N GLU A 51 -6.99 -25.65 -6.75
CA GLU A 51 -7.16 -26.44 -7.98
C GLU A 51 -7.13 -25.54 -9.22
N ILE A 52 -7.81 -24.39 -9.16
CA ILE A 52 -7.82 -23.40 -10.25
C ILE A 52 -6.39 -22.87 -10.47
N TYR A 53 -5.66 -22.59 -9.40
CA TYR A 53 -4.26 -22.15 -9.47
C TYR A 53 -3.39 -23.18 -10.20
N LEU A 54 -3.43 -24.46 -9.81
CA LEU A 54 -2.64 -25.52 -10.44
C LEU A 54 -3.01 -25.72 -11.92
N LYS A 55 -4.31 -25.76 -12.23
CA LYS A 55 -4.81 -25.90 -13.62
C LYS A 55 -4.40 -24.71 -14.49
N ALA A 56 -4.42 -23.50 -13.94
CA ALA A 56 -3.94 -22.31 -14.65
C ALA A 56 -2.45 -22.41 -14.96
N LEU A 57 -1.62 -22.84 -14.02
CA LEU A 57 -0.18 -23.06 -14.23
C LEU A 57 0.09 -24.17 -15.26
N ASN A 58 -0.75 -25.20 -15.31
CA ASN A 58 -0.69 -26.26 -16.30
C ASN A 58 -1.16 -25.82 -17.70
N GLY A 59 -1.76 -24.64 -17.82
CA GLY A 59 -2.24 -24.08 -19.08
C GLY A 59 -3.64 -24.53 -19.49
N ASP A 60 -4.39 -25.19 -18.60
CA ASP A 60 -5.74 -25.71 -18.89
C ASP A 60 -6.73 -24.59 -19.23
N TYR A 61 -6.49 -23.38 -18.74
CA TYR A 61 -7.29 -22.18 -19.03
C TYR A 61 -6.65 -21.26 -20.09
N GLY A 62 -5.64 -21.77 -20.80
CA GLY A 62 -4.83 -21.02 -21.74
C GLY A 62 -3.60 -20.38 -21.09
N LYS A 63 -2.87 -19.60 -21.90
CA LYS A 63 -1.63 -18.96 -21.47
C LYS A 63 -1.90 -17.88 -20.42
N ILE A 64 -1.23 -17.97 -19.27
CA ILE A 64 -1.24 -16.92 -18.25
C ILE A 64 -0.64 -15.64 -18.84
N THR A 65 -1.41 -14.55 -18.78
CA THR A 65 -0.91 -13.23 -19.18
C THR A 65 -0.20 -12.59 -18.00
N LEU A 66 1.13 -12.56 -18.05
CA LEU A 66 1.93 -11.92 -17.02
C LEU A 66 1.84 -10.40 -17.08
N SER A 67 1.82 -9.77 -15.92
CA SER A 67 1.92 -8.33 -15.80
C SER A 67 3.28 -7.83 -16.34
N PRO A 68 3.33 -6.69 -17.05
CA PRO A 68 4.60 -6.08 -17.45
C PRO A 68 5.49 -5.64 -16.28
N GLY A 69 4.92 -5.48 -15.08
CA GLY A 69 5.62 -5.11 -13.86
C GLY A 69 4.68 -5.04 -12.65
N PRO A 70 5.21 -4.75 -11.45
CA PRO A 70 4.40 -4.67 -10.23
C PRO A 70 3.39 -3.51 -10.26
N ASP A 71 3.69 -2.43 -11.00
CA ASP A 71 2.87 -1.21 -11.06
C ASP A 71 1.81 -1.23 -12.16
N TYR A 72 1.17 -2.36 -12.41
CA TYR A 72 0.14 -2.50 -13.45
C TYR A 72 -1.13 -3.11 -12.86
N LEU A 73 -2.27 -2.58 -13.27
CA LEU A 73 -3.59 -3.14 -12.93
C LEU A 73 -4.25 -3.74 -14.17
N TRP A 74 -5.03 -4.81 -13.96
CA TRP A 74 -5.82 -5.39 -15.02
C TRP A 74 -7.11 -4.60 -15.24
N SER A 75 -7.30 -4.04 -16.44
CA SER A 75 -8.49 -3.25 -16.80
C SER A 75 -9.67 -4.11 -17.32
N GLY A 76 -9.67 -5.42 -17.05
CA GLY A 76 -10.64 -6.39 -17.59
C GLY A 76 -10.30 -6.95 -18.98
N ARG A 77 -9.43 -6.26 -19.74
CA ARG A 77 -8.99 -6.66 -21.10
C ARG A 77 -7.48 -6.62 -21.31
N LYS A 78 -6.77 -5.74 -20.60
CA LYS A 78 -5.32 -5.58 -20.72
C LYS A 78 -4.74 -5.04 -19.42
N TRP A 79 -3.44 -5.26 -19.23
CA TRP A 79 -2.68 -4.55 -18.23
C TRP A 79 -2.59 -3.06 -18.59
N VAL A 80 -2.86 -2.22 -17.61
CA VAL A 80 -2.74 -0.77 -17.70
C VAL A 80 -1.78 -0.35 -16.60
N ALA A 81 -0.77 0.45 -16.96
CA ALA A 81 0.16 1.02 -15.99
C ALA A 81 -0.66 1.73 -14.94
N ASN A 82 -0.54 1.26 -13.70
CA ASN A 82 -1.13 1.89 -12.57
C ASN A 82 -0.38 3.20 -12.38
N GLN A 83 -1.04 4.33 -12.59
CA GLN A 83 -0.53 5.61 -12.17
C GLN A 83 -0.66 5.71 -10.65
N ILE A 84 -0.14 4.72 -9.91
CA ILE A 84 0.06 4.93 -8.49
C ILE A 84 1.08 6.06 -8.44
N THR A 85 0.64 7.22 -8.01
CA THR A 85 1.52 8.24 -7.47
C THR A 85 2.05 7.74 -6.12
N ASP A 86 2.65 6.56 -6.09
CA ASP A 86 3.47 6.06 -4.97
C ASP A 86 4.89 6.61 -5.11
N SER A 87 4.98 7.86 -5.59
CA SER A 87 6.05 8.72 -5.11
C SER A 87 5.69 9.10 -3.68
N VAL A 88 5.92 8.18 -2.73
CA VAL A 88 6.49 8.61 -1.47
C VAL A 88 7.74 9.38 -1.86
N ASN A 89 7.59 10.69 -2.03
CA ASN A 89 8.72 11.57 -2.21
C ASN A 89 9.53 11.40 -0.92
N GLU A 90 10.62 10.64 -0.98
CA GLU A 90 11.55 10.48 0.14
C GLU A 90 11.83 11.82 0.86
N PRO A 91 12.04 12.95 0.15
CA PRO A 91 12.16 14.25 0.81
C PRO A 91 10.89 14.75 1.50
N GLU A 92 9.68 14.44 1.02
CA GLU A 92 8.42 14.75 1.72
C GLU A 92 8.29 13.91 2.99
N LEU A 93 8.64 12.63 2.96
CA LEU A 93 8.65 11.77 4.14
C LEU A 93 9.63 12.28 5.19
N ILE A 94 10.85 12.66 4.78
CA ILE A 94 11.86 13.25 5.66
C ILE A 94 11.35 14.57 6.26
N LYS A 95 10.70 15.42 5.46
CA LYS A 95 10.10 16.67 5.94
C LYS A 95 9.04 16.40 7.01
N GLN A 96 8.15 15.44 6.79
CA GLN A 96 7.11 15.07 7.74
C GLN A 96 7.69 14.50 9.04
N GLN A 97 8.71 13.62 8.96
CA GLN A 97 9.39 13.08 10.14
C GLN A 97 10.04 14.20 10.97
N ARG A 98 10.78 15.13 10.33
CA ARG A 98 11.41 16.26 11.01
C ARG A 98 10.40 17.23 11.62
N LEU A 99 9.24 17.43 10.97
CA LEU A 99 8.15 18.24 11.53
C LEU A 99 7.50 17.57 12.74
N ALA A 100 7.35 16.24 12.72
CA ALA A 100 6.85 15.47 13.85
C ALA A 100 7.82 15.54 15.04
N GLU A 101 9.11 15.36 14.80
CA GLU A 101 10.17 15.52 15.81
C GLU A 101 10.15 16.92 16.44
N ALA A 102 10.10 17.98 15.61
CA ALA A 102 10.02 19.34 16.09
C ALA A 102 8.75 19.58 16.93
N SER A 103 7.62 19.00 16.55
CA SER A 103 6.37 19.12 17.30
C SER A 103 6.42 18.38 18.64
N ALA A 104 7.06 17.20 18.66
CA ALA A 104 7.28 16.43 19.87
C ALA A 104 8.23 17.13 20.87
N ALA A 105 9.24 17.86 20.37
CA ALA A 105 10.11 18.67 21.22
C ALA A 105 9.44 19.97 21.70
N ILE A 106 8.61 20.61 20.86
CA ILE A 106 7.89 21.84 21.21
C ILE A 106 6.85 21.61 22.29
N ALA A 107 6.12 20.49 22.27
CA ALA A 107 5.03 20.22 23.20
C ALA A 107 5.43 20.36 24.69
N PRO A 108 6.42 19.61 25.22
CA PRO A 108 6.81 19.73 26.63
C PRO A 108 7.41 21.10 26.99
N LEU A 109 8.13 21.74 26.06
CA LEU A 109 8.68 23.08 26.28
C LEU A 109 7.58 24.14 26.34
N GLN A 110 6.54 23.99 25.52
CA GLN A 110 5.37 24.86 25.54
C GLN A 110 4.56 24.65 26.81
N ASP A 111 4.37 23.40 27.24
CA ASP A 111 3.71 23.08 28.51
C ASP A 111 4.44 23.73 29.70
N ALA A 112 5.78 23.67 29.73
CA ALA A 112 6.58 24.32 30.76
C ALA A 112 6.39 25.85 30.76
N VAL A 113 6.30 26.47 29.59
CA VAL A 113 6.05 27.93 29.46
C VAL A 113 4.63 28.27 29.94
N ASP A 114 3.63 27.50 29.51
CA ASP A 114 2.23 27.72 29.84
C ASP A 114 1.96 27.52 31.34
N LEU A 115 2.70 26.61 31.99
CA LEU A 115 2.68 26.38 33.43
C LEU A 115 3.56 27.37 34.22
N GLY A 116 4.30 28.26 33.56
CA GLY A 116 5.23 29.19 34.20
C GLY A 116 6.43 28.51 34.86
N MET A 117 6.74 27.28 34.47
CA MET A 117 7.82 26.44 34.99
C MET A 117 9.06 26.45 34.09
N ALA A 118 8.98 27.06 32.91
CA ALA A 118 10.08 27.10 31.96
C ALA A 118 11.26 27.92 32.48
N THR A 119 12.44 27.33 32.38
CA THR A 119 13.72 27.99 32.56
C THR A 119 14.06 28.88 31.34
N ASP A 120 14.95 29.85 31.52
CA ASP A 120 15.43 30.69 30.42
C ASP A 120 16.04 29.85 29.27
N ALA A 121 16.66 28.71 29.61
CA ALA A 121 17.19 27.76 28.65
C ALA A 121 16.07 27.06 27.83
N GLU A 122 14.98 26.66 28.48
CA GLU A 122 13.82 26.06 27.82
C GLU A 122 13.07 27.05 26.93
N ILE A 123 12.98 28.33 27.35
CA ILE A 123 12.40 29.40 26.52
C ILE A 123 13.24 29.61 25.25
N ALA A 124 14.57 29.68 25.38
CA ALA A 124 15.47 29.78 24.24
C ALA A 124 15.36 28.55 23.32
N MET A 125 15.28 27.35 23.89
CA MET A 125 15.13 26.11 23.13
C MET A 125 13.77 26.06 22.39
N LEU A 126 12.69 26.50 23.02
CA LEU A 126 11.36 26.61 22.39
C LEU A 126 11.38 27.55 21.18
N GLN A 127 12.07 28.69 21.28
CA GLN A 127 12.24 29.62 20.16
C GLN A 127 13.06 29.00 19.01
N ALA A 128 14.12 28.26 19.33
CA ALA A 128 14.93 27.56 18.34
C ALA A 128 14.13 26.47 17.60
N TRP A 129 13.36 25.65 18.32
CA TRP A 129 12.50 24.63 17.72
C TRP A 129 11.36 25.21 16.86
N LYS A 130 10.74 26.31 17.30
CA LYS A 130 9.74 27.03 16.49
C LYS A 130 10.34 27.56 15.19
N THR A 131 11.55 28.12 15.26
CA THR A 131 12.30 28.58 14.08
C THR A 131 12.63 27.43 13.13
N TYR A 132 13.15 26.31 13.66
CA TYR A 132 13.44 25.10 12.92
C TYR A 132 12.20 24.56 12.18
N ARG A 133 11.05 24.48 12.86
CA ARG A 133 9.77 24.04 12.25
C ARG A 133 9.33 24.94 11.09
N VAL A 134 9.53 26.26 11.19
CA VAL A 134 9.22 27.20 10.11
C VAL A 134 10.17 27.03 8.93
N LEU A 135 11.47 26.85 9.19
CA LEU A 135 12.47 26.59 8.16
C LEU A 135 12.18 25.28 7.43
N LEU A 136 11.86 24.20 8.16
CA LEU A 136 11.45 22.92 7.58
C LEU A 136 10.24 23.05 6.65
N ASN A 137 9.22 23.81 7.05
CA ASN A 137 8.05 24.05 6.20
C ASN A 137 8.40 24.74 4.88
N ARG A 138 9.43 25.61 4.88
CA ARG A 138 9.92 26.35 3.71
C ARG A 138 10.90 25.56 2.84
N VAL A 139 11.34 24.37 3.26
CA VAL A 139 12.25 23.53 2.45
C VAL A 139 11.55 23.14 1.15
N ASP A 140 12.25 23.43 0.04
CA ASP A 140 11.91 22.94 -1.29
C ASP A 140 12.26 21.46 -1.40
N ILE A 141 11.24 20.63 -1.57
CA ILE A 141 11.32 19.17 -1.61
C ILE A 141 12.03 18.67 -2.88
N SER A 142 12.13 19.50 -3.93
CA SER A 142 12.81 19.13 -5.18
C SER A 142 14.34 19.20 -5.08
N LYS A 143 14.88 20.02 -4.16
CA LYS A 143 16.31 20.16 -3.84
C LYS A 143 16.47 20.49 -2.36
N PRO A 144 16.28 19.51 -1.47
CA PRO A 144 16.15 19.79 -0.05
C PRO A 144 17.48 20.24 0.57
N VAL A 145 17.43 21.39 1.25
CA VAL A 145 18.48 21.84 2.18
C VAL A 145 17.88 21.80 3.57
N TRP A 146 18.25 20.80 4.35
CA TRP A 146 17.69 20.59 5.68
C TRP A 146 18.32 21.54 6.70
N PRO A 147 17.52 22.27 7.51
CA PRO A 147 18.04 23.04 8.62
C PRO A 147 18.65 22.12 9.69
N GLU A 148 19.56 22.65 10.50
CA GLU A 148 20.15 21.90 11.63
C GLU A 148 19.16 21.76 12.79
N VAL A 149 19.21 20.60 13.45
CA VAL A 149 18.34 20.29 14.59
C VAL A 149 18.81 21.08 15.81
N PRO A 150 17.94 21.88 16.46
CA PRO A 150 18.30 22.60 17.68
C PRO A 150 18.68 21.65 18.82
N GLY A 151 19.80 21.91 19.50
CA GLY A 151 20.21 21.16 20.69
C GLY A 151 21.08 19.92 20.43
N VAL A 152 21.44 19.64 19.18
CA VAL A 152 22.52 18.69 18.85
C VAL A 152 23.80 19.49 18.65
N ALA A 153 24.73 19.40 19.59
CA ALA A 153 26.12 19.86 19.48
C ALA A 153 27.06 18.67 19.66
#